data_AF-A0A0L0G802-F1
#
_entry.id   AF-A0A0L0G802-F1
#
_cell.length_a   1.000
_cell.length_b   1.000
_cell.length_c   1.000
_cell.angle_alpha   90.00
_cell.angle_beta   90.00
_cell.angle_gamma   90.00
#
_symmetry.space_group_name_H-M   'P 1'
#
loop_
_entity.id
_entity.type
_entity.pdbx_description
1 polymer ?
#
loop_
_entity_poly.entity_id
_entity_poly.type
_entity_poly.pdbx_seq_one_letter_code
_entity_poly.pdbx_strand_id
1 'polypeptide(L)'
;MAKQAKQTPEGIVFPEDGEGGRSTQIAGRAAYAAAIGAIDKIAGEKTLKEKSWRKGYTKHVTKFVELSVVDAKAAVIGAEAGLEHMHDQFQFVRDGTAMSISKAMTSISTSFETGIVKGSKPMGKEPFEIPYGDTILKGMALCDQVWLC
;
A
#
# COMPACT_ATOMS: atom_id res chain seq x y z
N MET A 1 16.08 1.35 -25.89
CA MET A 1 15.88 1.33 -24.42
C MET A 1 16.24 -0.05 -23.93
N ALA A 2 17.23 -0.17 -23.04
CA ALA A 2 17.64 -1.46 -22.50
C ALA A 2 16.52 -2.06 -21.66
N LYS A 3 16.12 -3.30 -21.95
CA LYS A 3 15.11 -4.03 -21.18
C LYS A 3 15.68 -4.26 -19.78
N GLN A 4 15.14 -3.56 -18.79
CA GLN A 4 15.55 -3.68 -17.40
C GLN A 4 15.45 -5.15 -16.99
N ALA A 5 16.53 -5.73 -16.47
CA ALA A 5 16.51 -7.12 -16.00
C ALA A 5 15.43 -7.27 -14.93
N LYS A 6 14.56 -8.27 -15.06
CA LYS A 6 13.50 -8.55 -14.10
C LYS A 6 14.19 -8.91 -12.79
N GLN A 7 14.17 -7.99 -11.82
CA GLN A 7 14.74 -8.24 -10.50
C GLN A 7 14.02 -9.44 -9.89
N THR A 8 14.79 -10.34 -9.29
CA THR A 8 14.22 -11.43 -8.49
C THR A 8 13.42 -10.79 -7.36
N PRO A 9 12.13 -11.14 -7.18
CA PRO A 9 11.32 -10.53 -6.14
C PRO A 9 11.90 -10.84 -4.76
N GLU A 10 11.98 -9.83 -3.90
CA GLU A 10 12.44 -9.94 -2.51
C GLU A 10 11.55 -9.04 -1.63
N GLY A 11 11.21 -9.50 -0.43
CA GLY A 11 10.29 -8.81 0.48
C GLY A 11 8.82 -9.10 0.21
N ILE A 12 7.94 -8.15 0.58
CA ILE A 12 6.49 -8.28 0.41
C ILE A 12 6.11 -8.04 -1.05
N VAL A 13 5.33 -8.95 -1.62
CA VAL A 13 4.91 -8.91 -3.01
C VAL A 13 3.42 -9.22 -3.16
N PHE A 14 2.81 -8.63 -4.17
CA PHE A 14 1.41 -8.86 -4.51
C PHE A 14 1.16 -10.32 -4.95
N PRO A 15 -0.06 -10.84 -4.78
CA PRO A 15 -0.44 -12.17 -5.25
C PRO A 15 -0.21 -12.33 -6.76
N GLU A 16 0.16 -13.54 -7.16
CA GLU A 16 0.27 -13.90 -8.57
C GLU A 16 -1.11 -14.16 -9.17
N ASP A 17 -1.32 -13.72 -10.42
CA ASP A 17 -2.58 -13.88 -11.15
C ASP A 17 -2.72 -15.23 -11.87
N GLY A 18 -1.80 -16.17 -11.62
CA GLY A 18 -1.75 -17.48 -12.28
C GLY A 18 -1.05 -17.47 -13.64
N GLU A 19 -0.83 -16.30 -14.25
CA GLU A 19 -0.07 -16.13 -15.51
C GLU A 19 1.35 -15.56 -15.24
N GLY A 20 1.76 -15.52 -13.97
CA GLY A 20 3.03 -14.95 -13.52
C GLY A 20 3.04 -13.42 -13.47
N GLY A 21 1.88 -12.78 -13.67
CA GLY A 21 1.66 -11.36 -13.41
C GLY A 21 1.27 -11.10 -11.96
N ARG A 22 1.42 -9.85 -11.52
CA ARG A 22 1.08 -9.40 -10.17
C ARG A 22 0.33 -8.09 -10.25
N SER A 23 -0.98 -8.15 -10.04
CA SER A 23 -1.88 -7.02 -10.23
C SER A 23 -2.21 -6.32 -8.93
N THR A 24 -1.73 -5.08 -8.77
CA THR A 24 -2.08 -4.21 -7.63
C THR A 24 -3.56 -3.88 -7.59
N GLN A 25 -4.22 -3.82 -8.75
CA GLN A 25 -5.65 -3.49 -8.85
C GLN A 25 -6.52 -4.64 -8.36
N ILE A 26 -6.18 -5.88 -8.76
CA ILE A 26 -6.92 -7.08 -8.30
C ILE A 26 -6.74 -7.26 -6.80
N ALA A 27 -5.49 -7.17 -6.33
CA ALA A 27 -5.16 -7.31 -4.92
C ALA A 27 -5.85 -6.25 -4.05
N GLY A 28 -5.78 -4.96 -4.44
CA GLY A 28 -6.44 -3.89 -3.70
C GLY A 28 -7.95 -4.04 -3.67
N ARG A 29 -8.58 -4.42 -4.78
CA ARG A 29 -10.03 -4.68 -4.84
C ARG A 29 -10.43 -5.82 -3.91
N ALA A 30 -9.67 -6.91 -3.88
CA ALA A 30 -9.96 -8.07 -3.04
C ALA A 30 -9.83 -7.74 -1.55
N ALA A 31 -8.77 -7.02 -1.16
CA ALA A 31 -8.56 -6.58 0.23
C ALA A 31 -9.71 -5.70 0.74
N TYR A 32 -10.13 -4.70 -0.05
CA TYR A 32 -11.29 -3.87 0.32
C TYR A 32 -12.60 -4.65 0.32
N ALA A 33 -12.79 -5.60 -0.61
CA ALA A 33 -13.99 -6.43 -0.62
C ALA A 33 -14.08 -7.32 0.64
N ALA A 34 -12.95 -7.86 1.11
CA ALA A 34 -12.88 -8.62 2.37
C ALA A 34 -13.20 -7.73 3.58
N ALA A 35 -12.55 -6.55 3.67
CA ALA A 35 -12.78 -5.58 4.74
C ALA A 35 -14.24 -5.12 4.82
N ILE A 36 -14.81 -4.70 3.69
CA ILE A 36 -16.21 -4.24 3.62
C ILE A 36 -17.16 -5.41 3.88
N GLY A 37 -16.88 -6.59 3.32
CA GLY A 37 -17.72 -7.78 3.43
C GLY A 37 -17.88 -8.30 4.86
N ALA A 38 -16.89 -8.08 5.72
CA ALA A 38 -16.96 -8.41 7.14
C ALA A 38 -17.99 -7.56 7.93
N ILE A 39 -18.27 -6.35 7.45
CA ILE A 39 -19.27 -5.44 8.04
C ILE A 39 -20.61 -5.57 7.30
N ASP A 40 -20.57 -5.53 5.97
CA ASP A 40 -21.73 -5.61 5.08
C ASP A 40 -21.38 -6.48 3.86
N LYS A 41 -21.95 -7.70 3.86
CA LYS A 41 -21.72 -8.70 2.83
C LYS A 41 -22.08 -8.21 1.42
N ILE A 42 -23.19 -7.47 1.27
CA ILE A 42 -23.67 -7.02 -0.04
C ILE A 42 -22.72 -5.93 -0.58
N ALA A 43 -22.28 -5.01 0.27
CA ALA A 43 -21.31 -3.99 -0.11
C ALA A 43 -19.95 -4.63 -0.47
N GLY A 44 -19.52 -5.67 0.26
CA GLY A 44 -18.31 -6.44 -0.06
C GLY A 44 -18.38 -7.10 -1.44
N GLU A 45 -19.48 -7.80 -1.74
CA GLU A 45 -19.70 -8.42 -3.05
C GLU A 45 -19.72 -7.39 -4.19
N LYS A 46 -20.33 -6.23 -3.96
CA LYS A 46 -20.36 -5.12 -4.93
C LYS A 46 -18.96 -4.56 -5.19
N THR A 47 -18.13 -4.48 -4.15
CA THR A 47 -16.73 -4.06 -4.24
C THR A 47 -15.93 -5.05 -5.08
N LEU A 48 -16.10 -6.35 -4.83
CA LEU A 48 -15.40 -7.42 -5.57
C LEU A 48 -15.75 -7.42 -7.07
N LYS A 49 -16.99 -7.10 -7.41
CA LYS A 49 -17.49 -7.03 -8.80
C LYS A 49 -17.11 -5.75 -9.54
N GLU A 50 -16.39 -4.81 -8.91
CA GLU A 50 -15.93 -3.58 -9.56
C GLU A 50 -14.94 -3.87 -10.68
N LYS A 51 -15.35 -3.65 -11.94
CA LYS A 51 -14.52 -3.96 -13.11
C LYS A 51 -13.40 -2.94 -13.32
N SER A 52 -13.62 -1.67 -12.98
CA SER A 52 -12.63 -0.61 -13.18
C SER A 52 -12.15 -0.06 -11.84
N TRP A 53 -11.41 -0.89 -11.10
CA TRP A 53 -10.97 -0.56 -9.74
C TRP A 53 -10.31 0.82 -9.66
N ARG A 54 -9.33 1.11 -10.54
CA ARG A 54 -8.62 2.40 -10.55
C ARG A 54 -9.54 3.63 -10.66
N LYS A 55 -10.69 3.51 -11.32
CA LYS A 55 -11.65 4.60 -11.49
C LYS A 55 -12.79 4.55 -10.48
N GLY A 56 -13.11 3.36 -9.99
CA GLY A 56 -14.29 3.09 -9.18
C GLY A 56 -14.02 2.90 -7.69
N TYR A 57 -12.77 2.84 -7.22
CA TYR A 57 -12.47 2.50 -5.83
C TYR A 57 -13.04 3.52 -4.83
N THR A 58 -13.04 4.82 -5.16
CA THR A 58 -13.42 5.89 -4.23
C THR A 58 -14.79 5.66 -3.60
N LYS A 59 -15.81 5.26 -4.37
CA LYS A 59 -17.16 5.00 -3.84
C LYS A 59 -17.21 3.84 -2.85
N HIS A 60 -16.36 2.81 -3.03
CA HIS A 60 -16.29 1.66 -2.15
C HIS A 60 -15.53 2.01 -0.87
N VAL A 61 -14.46 2.80 -0.98
CA VAL A 61 -13.73 3.32 0.18
C VAL A 61 -14.60 4.28 1.00
N THR A 62 -15.35 5.18 0.35
CA THR A 62 -16.32 6.03 1.05
C THR A 62 -17.37 5.18 1.77
N LYS A 63 -17.91 4.14 1.11
CA LYS A 63 -18.86 3.24 1.75
C LYS A 63 -18.26 2.48 2.93
N PHE A 64 -16.99 2.08 2.85
CA PHE A 64 -16.27 1.47 3.97
C PHE A 64 -16.19 2.41 5.17
N VAL A 65 -15.85 3.68 4.93
CA VAL A 65 -15.80 4.71 5.98
C VAL A 65 -17.19 4.94 6.57
N GLU A 66 -18.23 5.09 5.74
CA GLU A 66 -19.62 5.24 6.21
C GLU A 66 -20.05 4.09 7.13
N LEU A 67 -19.71 2.84 6.78
CA LEU A 67 -19.99 1.67 7.61
C LEU A 67 -19.17 1.68 8.91
N SER A 68 -17.92 2.15 8.84
CA SER A 68 -16.98 2.18 9.98
C SER A 68 -17.31 3.27 11.00
N VAL A 69 -17.85 4.42 10.58
CA VAL A 69 -18.15 5.53 11.50
C VAL A 69 -19.41 5.31 12.34
N VAL A 70 -20.26 4.35 11.96
CA VAL A 70 -21.49 4.02 12.71
C VAL A 70 -21.15 3.34 14.03
N ASP A 71 -20.09 2.53 14.06
CA ASP A 71 -19.67 1.77 15.24
C ASP A 71 -18.15 1.51 15.21
N ALA A 72 -17.47 1.82 16.31
CA ALA A 72 -16.03 1.59 16.44
C ALA A 72 -15.66 0.10 16.27
N LYS A 73 -16.55 -0.84 16.67
CA LYS A 73 -16.28 -2.27 16.44
C LYS A 73 -16.33 -2.63 14.96
N ALA A 74 -17.25 -2.03 14.19
CA ALA A 74 -17.32 -2.23 12.74
C ALA A 74 -16.01 -1.79 12.06
N ALA A 75 -15.45 -0.65 12.47
CA ALA A 75 -14.17 -0.18 11.96
C ALA A 75 -13.03 -1.18 12.21
N VAL A 76 -12.94 -1.72 13.43
CA VAL A 76 -11.91 -2.71 13.80
C VAL A 76 -12.12 -4.02 13.04
N ILE A 77 -13.34 -4.56 13.00
CA ILE A 77 -13.67 -5.81 12.28
C ILE A 77 -13.29 -5.71 10.81
N GLY A 78 -13.63 -4.60 10.16
CA GLY A 78 -13.28 -4.39 8.76
C GLY A 78 -11.77 -4.29 8.52
N ALA A 79 -11.04 -3.58 9.40
CA ALA A 79 -9.59 -3.47 9.31
C ALA A 79 -8.91 -4.82 9.52
N GLU A 80 -9.32 -5.59 10.52
CA GLU A 80 -8.82 -6.93 10.80
C GLU A 80 -9.05 -7.89 9.63
N ALA A 81 -10.28 -7.94 9.09
CA ALA A 81 -10.60 -8.80 7.96
C ALA A 81 -9.81 -8.45 6.68
N GLY A 82 -9.61 -7.15 6.42
CA GLY A 82 -8.78 -6.69 5.31
C GLY A 82 -7.31 -7.09 5.48
N LEU A 83 -6.77 -6.92 6.69
CA LEU A 83 -5.39 -7.30 7.01
C LEU A 83 -5.19 -8.81 6.98
N GLU A 84 -6.13 -9.59 7.51
CA GLU A 84 -6.09 -11.06 7.46
C GLU A 84 -6.07 -11.55 6.01
N HIS A 85 -6.94 -10.99 5.16
CA HIS A 85 -6.92 -11.28 3.72
C HIS A 85 -5.57 -10.96 3.08
N MET A 86 -4.96 -9.81 3.41
CA MET A 86 -3.63 -9.47 2.91
C MET A 86 -2.56 -10.42 3.45
N HIS A 87 -2.63 -10.80 4.73
CA HIS A 87 -1.68 -11.70 5.36
C HIS A 87 -1.66 -13.10 4.75
N ASP A 88 -2.82 -13.55 4.27
CA ASP A 88 -3.01 -14.84 3.64
C ASP A 88 -2.61 -14.83 2.16
N GLN A 89 -3.06 -13.80 1.41
CA GLN A 89 -2.93 -13.78 -0.04
C GLN A 89 -1.61 -13.19 -0.54
N PHE A 90 -1.03 -12.23 0.16
CA PHE A 90 0.25 -11.66 -0.23
C PHE A 90 1.39 -12.62 0.10
N GLN A 91 2.45 -12.55 -0.69
CA GLN A 91 3.62 -13.36 -0.48
C GLN A 91 4.75 -12.50 0.11
N PHE A 92 5.55 -13.13 0.95
CA PHE A 92 6.84 -12.66 1.39
C PHE A 92 7.90 -13.55 0.76
N VAL A 93 8.82 -12.95 0.00
CA VAL A 93 9.93 -13.67 -0.62
C VAL A 93 11.21 -13.32 0.12
N ARG A 94 11.94 -14.35 0.54
CA ARG A 94 13.26 -14.19 1.13
C ARG A 94 14.18 -15.31 0.71
N ASP A 95 15.38 -14.95 0.27
CA ASP A 95 16.40 -15.90 -0.20
C ASP A 95 15.85 -16.86 -1.29
N GLY A 96 15.00 -16.33 -2.17
CA GLY A 96 14.34 -17.08 -3.24
C GLY A 96 13.18 -17.99 -2.81
N THR A 97 12.83 -18.02 -1.52
CA THR A 97 11.69 -18.78 -1.00
C THR A 97 10.48 -17.87 -0.80
N ALA A 98 9.34 -18.21 -1.40
CA ALA A 98 8.08 -17.51 -1.19
C ALA A 98 7.22 -18.19 -0.12
N MET A 99 6.59 -17.41 0.76
CA MET A 99 5.61 -17.86 1.75
C MET A 99 4.53 -16.80 1.95
N SER A 100 3.40 -17.13 2.59
CA SER A 100 2.43 -16.09 2.98
C SER A 100 3.02 -15.16 4.03
N ILE A 101 2.52 -13.92 4.11
CA ILE A 101 2.94 -12.99 5.17
C ILE A 101 2.63 -13.58 6.55
N SER A 102 1.47 -14.22 6.73
CA SER A 102 1.11 -14.89 8.00
C SER A 102 2.17 -15.90 8.45
N LYS A 103 2.66 -16.73 7.51
CA LYS A 103 3.75 -17.67 7.78
C LYS A 103 5.08 -16.95 8.04
N ALA A 104 5.41 -15.92 7.28
CA ALA A 104 6.62 -15.13 7.52
C ALA A 104 6.65 -14.52 8.92
N MET A 105 5.55 -13.90 9.36
CA MET A 105 5.43 -13.27 10.69
C MET A 105 5.58 -14.25 11.85
N THR A 106 5.25 -15.53 11.65
CA THR A 106 5.34 -16.57 12.70
C THR A 106 6.66 -17.35 12.65
N SER A 107 7.30 -17.46 11.49
CA SER A 107 8.50 -18.29 11.29
C SER A 107 9.81 -17.52 11.32
N ILE A 108 9.80 -16.23 11.01
CA ILE A 108 11.01 -15.42 10.93
C ILE A 108 11.14 -14.61 12.22
N SER A 109 12.03 -15.05 13.10
CA SER A 109 12.49 -14.26 14.23
C SER A 109 13.86 -13.67 13.93
N THR A 110 13.98 -12.35 13.95
CA THR A 110 15.27 -11.66 13.81
C THR A 110 15.30 -10.45 14.72
N SER A 111 16.50 -9.95 15.03
CA SER A 111 16.65 -8.68 15.73
C SER A 111 16.45 -7.52 14.75
N PHE A 112 15.70 -6.50 15.17
CA PHE A 112 15.64 -5.25 14.41
C PHE A 112 16.89 -4.42 14.67
N GLU A 113 17.47 -3.90 13.60
CA GLU A 113 18.61 -2.99 13.67
C GLU A 113 18.20 -1.62 13.14
N THR A 114 18.80 -0.57 13.71
CA THR A 114 18.62 0.79 13.21
C THR A 114 19.75 1.12 12.25
N GLY A 115 19.44 1.21 10.96
CA GLY A 115 20.36 1.73 9.95
C GLY A 115 20.28 3.26 9.89
N ILE A 116 21.41 3.96 9.99
CA ILE A 116 21.49 5.41 9.76
C ILE A 116 22.15 5.65 8.41
N VAL A 117 21.40 6.24 7.47
CA VAL A 117 21.94 6.66 6.18
C VAL A 117 22.43 8.10 6.31
N LYS A 118 23.75 8.31 6.19
CA LYS A 118 24.34 9.66 6.12
C LYS A 118 24.65 10.01 4.67
N GLY A 119 24.16 11.16 4.21
CA GLY A 119 24.57 11.73 2.94
C GLY A 119 26.07 12.04 2.95
N SER A 120 26.78 11.67 1.90
CA SER A 120 28.23 11.90 1.76
C SER A 120 28.58 13.22 1.07
N LYS A 121 27.58 13.89 0.48
CA LYS A 121 27.77 15.17 -0.19
C LYS A 121 27.64 16.31 0.82
N PRO A 122 28.49 17.34 0.75
CA PRO A 122 28.27 18.57 1.50
C PRO A 122 26.89 19.13 1.15
N MET A 123 26.25 19.79 2.13
CA MET A 123 24.99 20.49 1.89
C MET A 123 25.17 21.40 0.67
N GLY A 124 24.30 21.24 -0.34
CA GLY A 124 24.30 22.12 -1.50
C GLY A 124 24.16 23.57 -1.04
N LYS A 125 24.84 24.49 -1.72
CA LYS A 125 24.66 25.94 -1.48
C LYS A 125 23.31 26.44 -2.00
N GLU A 126 22.77 25.73 -2.99
CA GLU A 126 21.47 26.04 -3.57
C GLU A 126 20.36 25.73 -2.56
N PRO A 127 19.42 26.66 -2.35
CA PRO A 127 18.25 26.40 -1.52
C PRO A 127 17.44 25.23 -2.10
N PHE A 128 16.69 24.54 -1.26
CA PHE A 128 15.79 23.49 -1.73
C PHE A 128 14.67 24.10 -2.59
N GLU A 129 14.44 23.52 -3.77
CA GLU A 129 13.52 24.07 -4.78
C GLU A 129 12.58 22.98 -5.29
N ILE A 130 11.30 23.32 -5.44
CA ILE A 130 10.30 22.43 -6.03
C ILE A 130 9.64 23.14 -7.21
N PRO A 131 9.71 22.58 -8.43
CA PRO A 131 8.89 23.03 -9.55
C PRO A 131 7.40 22.82 -9.24
N TYR A 132 6.60 23.87 -9.33
CA TYR A 132 5.16 23.86 -9.07
C TYR A 132 4.44 24.67 -10.15
N GLY A 133 3.82 23.96 -11.10
CA GLY A 133 3.29 24.56 -12.32
C GLY A 133 4.39 25.27 -13.11
N ASP A 134 4.15 26.54 -13.46
CA ASP A 134 5.11 27.40 -14.16
C ASP A 134 6.07 28.15 -13.22
N THR A 135 6.04 27.83 -11.92
CA THR A 135 6.86 28.50 -10.89
C THR A 135 7.84 27.54 -10.24
N ILE A 136 8.91 28.09 -9.66
CA ILE A 136 9.84 27.35 -8.82
C ILE A 136 9.70 27.88 -7.40
N LEU A 137 9.19 27.04 -6.50
CA LEU A 137 9.04 27.38 -5.08
C LEU A 137 10.36 27.17 -4.35
N LYS A 138 10.78 28.18 -3.57
CA LYS A 138 12.01 28.17 -2.77
C LYS A 138 11.76 28.92 -1.46
N GLY A 139 12.54 28.63 -0.42
CA GLY A 139 12.52 29.38 0.84
C GLY A 139 11.11 29.48 1.45
N MET A 140 10.69 30.69 1.87
CA MET A 140 9.39 30.91 2.52
C MET A 140 8.20 30.56 1.62
N ALA A 141 8.28 30.86 0.32
CA ALA A 141 7.20 30.55 -0.62
C ALA A 141 6.96 29.03 -0.75
N LEU A 142 8.00 28.21 -0.58
CA LEU A 142 7.85 26.77 -0.45
C LEU A 142 7.29 26.39 0.92
N CYS A 143 7.83 26.99 1.97
CA CYS A 143 7.47 26.76 3.36
C CYS A 143 5.96 26.97 3.62
N ASP A 144 5.39 28.04 3.07
CA ASP A 144 3.95 28.38 3.12
C ASP A 144 3.06 27.30 2.48
N GLN A 145 3.58 26.55 1.50
CA GLN A 145 2.82 25.52 0.77
C GLN A 145 2.78 24.17 1.48
N VAL A 146 3.82 23.82 2.26
CA VAL A 146 3.97 22.47 2.86
C VAL A 146 3.76 22.43 4.36
N TRP A 147 3.48 23.57 5.01
CA TRP A 147 3.29 23.67 6.47
C TRP A 147 4.46 23.01 7.24
N LEU A 148 5.70 23.24 6.79
CA LEU A 148 6.93 22.70 7.39
C LEU A 148 7.80 23.77 8.09
N CYS A 149 7.18 24.89 8.45
CA CYS A 149 7.70 25.88 9.38
C CYS A 149 6.65 26.08 10.48
#